data_AF-A0A7G6X8B2-F1
#
_entry.id   AF-A0A7G6X8B2-F1
#
_cell.length_a   1.000
_cell.length_b   1.000
_cell.length_c   1.000
_cell.angle_alpha   90.00
_cell.angle_beta   90.00
_cell.angle_gamma   90.00
#
_symmetry.space_group_name_H-M   'P 1'
#
loop_
_entity.id
_entity.type
_entity.pdbx_description
1 polymer ?
#
loop_
_entity_poly.entity_id
_entity_poly.type
_entity_poly.pdbx_seq_one_letter_code
_entity_poly.pdbx_strand_id
1 'polypeptide(L)' 'MGPKPAGVAQLNGYIGQVVRAAHVSVPVARAFNRVLQLADPPTALLRPGTVVRVLKESRRSPAVTGAAIRHPRVGPDAST' A
#
# COMPACT_ATOMS: atom_id res chain seq x y z
N MET A 1 26.12 -7.31 4.83
CA MET A 1 24.64 -7.33 4.97
C MET A 1 24.15 -8.69 4.50
N GLY A 2 23.65 -9.53 5.40
CA GLY A 2 23.10 -10.84 5.03
C GLY A 2 21.80 -10.72 4.22
N PRO A 3 21.34 -11.81 3.59
CA PRO A 3 20.09 -11.80 2.82
C PRO A 3 18.93 -11.36 3.72
N LYS A 4 18.11 -10.41 3.24
CA LYS A 4 16.92 -9.97 3.97
C LYS A 4 16.03 -11.19 4.23
N PRO A 5 15.61 -11.46 5.48
CA PRO A 5 14.74 -12.59 5.77
C PRO A 5 13.50 -12.53 4.88
N ALA A 6 13.20 -13.63 4.18
CA ALA A 6 12.12 -13.67 3.19
C ALA A 6 10.76 -13.25 3.78
N GLY A 7 10.50 -13.59 5.04
CA GLY A 7 9.27 -13.18 5.74
C GLY A 7 9.14 -11.67 5.91
N VAL A 8 10.25 -10.96 6.15
CA VAL A 8 10.24 -9.50 6.29
C VAL A 8 9.99 -8.83 4.95
N ALA A 9 10.53 -9.38 3.86
CA ALA A 9 10.23 -8.87 2.51
C ALA A 9 8.74 -9.04 2.16
N GLN A 10 8.15 -10.20 2.47
CA GLN A 10 6.72 -10.47 2.25
C GLN A 10 5.83 -9.50 3.04
N LEU A 11 6.12 -9.31 4.34
CA LEU A 11 5.37 -8.38 5.18
C LEU A 11 5.43 -6.94 4.65
N ASN A 12 6.62 -6.46 4.27
CA ASN A 12 6.77 -5.12 3.69
C ASN A 12 5.97 -4.96 2.39
N GLY A 13 5.98 -5.99 1.54
CA GLY A 13 5.15 -6.01 0.33
C GLY A 13 3.65 -5.93 0.63
N TYR A 14 3.20 -6.65 1.66
CA TYR A 14 1.81 -6.62 2.13
C TYR A 14 1.41 -5.22 2.63
N ILE A 15 2.24 -4.54 3.42
CA ILE A 15 1.95 -3.18 3.86
C ILE A 15 1.78 -2.23 2.67
N GLY A 16 2.64 -2.34 1.65
CA GLY A 16 2.47 -1.57 0.42
C GLY A 16 1.17 -1.88 -0.34
N GLN A 17 0.67 -3.12 -0.25
CA GLN A 17 -0.65 -3.49 -0.77
C GLN A 17 -1.79 -2.87 0.06
N VAL A 18 -1.73 -2.95 1.39
CA VAL A 18 -2.72 -2.35 2.31
C VAL A 18 -2.89 -0.86 2.01
N VAL A 19 -1.78 -0.12 1.90
CA VAL A 19 -1.82 1.32 1.59
C VAL A 19 -2.50 1.57 0.26
N ARG A 20 -2.16 0.83 -0.80
CA ARG A 20 -2.79 0.99 -2.12
C ARG A 20 -4.28 0.67 -2.09
N ALA A 21 -4.67 -0.43 -1.44
CA ALA A 21 -6.06 -0.84 -1.31
C ALA A 21 -6.89 0.17 -0.50
N ALA A 22 -6.31 0.80 0.53
CA ALA A 22 -6.99 1.81 1.32
C ALA A 22 -7.40 3.04 0.47
N HIS A 23 -6.63 3.40 -0.55
CA HIS A 23 -6.97 4.52 -1.44
C HIS A 23 -8.17 4.23 -2.36
N VAL A 24 -8.53 2.96 -2.57
CA VAL A 24 -9.59 2.56 -3.51
C VAL A 24 -10.74 1.77 -2.87
N SER A 25 -10.64 1.45 -1.57
CA SER A 25 -11.61 0.62 -0.85
C SER A 25 -11.93 1.16 0.54
N VAL A 26 -13.14 1.68 0.71
CA VAL A 26 -13.65 2.23 1.99
C VAL A 26 -13.55 1.22 3.15
N PRO A 27 -13.90 -0.07 2.98
CA PRO A 27 -13.74 -1.04 4.07
C PRO A 27 -12.29 -1.26 4.50
N VAL A 28 -11.34 -1.23 3.55
CA VAL A 28 -9.91 -1.37 3.85
C VAL A 28 -9.39 -0.11 4.54
N ALA A 29 -9.77 1.07 4.06
CA ALA A 29 -9.43 2.35 4.70
C ALA A 29 -9.93 2.42 6.15
N ARG A 30 -11.16 1.96 6.41
CA ARG A 30 -11.74 1.93 7.76
C ARG A 30 -10.96 1.00 8.69
N ALA A 31 -10.63 -0.22 8.24
CA ALA A 31 -9.85 -1.16 9.03
C ALA A 31 -8.44 -0.64 9.30
N PHE A 32 -7.79 -0.05 8.28
CA PHE A 32 -6.48 0.56 8.42
C PHE A 32 -6.48 1.73 9.40
N ASN A 33 -7.44 2.64 9.29
CA ASN A 33 -7.58 3.77 10.22
C ASN A 33 -7.82 3.32 11.66
N ARG A 34 -8.63 2.28 11.89
CA ARG A 34 -8.83 1.74 13.24
C ARG A 34 -7.53 1.21 13.85
N VAL A 35 -6.66 0.59 13.03
CA VAL A 35 -5.33 0.17 13.49
C VAL A 35 -4.40 1.37 13.75
N LEU A 36 -4.41 2.38 12.88
CA LEU A 36 -3.63 3.62 13.10
C LEU A 36 -4.07 4.36 14.37
N GLN A 37 -5.37 4.36 14.65
CA GLN A 37 -5.95 4.91 15.86
C GLN A 37 -5.79 3.99 17.08
N LEU A 38 -5.10 2.85 16.93
CA LEU A 38 -4.89 1.84 17.97
C LEU A 38 -6.21 1.27 18.54
N ALA A 39 -7.32 1.46 17.83
CA ALA A 39 -8.64 0.96 18.20
C ALA A 39 -8.76 -0.56 17.97
N ASP A 40 -8.02 -1.08 17.00
CA ASP A 40 -7.87 -2.52 16.74
C ASP A 40 -6.36 -2.88 16.69
N PRO A 41 -5.99 -4.12 17.04
CA PRO A 41 -4.60 -4.57 16.94
C PRO A 41 -4.16 -4.65 15.46
N PRO A 42 -2.85 -4.53 15.16
CA PRO A 42 -2.35 -4.63 13.78
C PRO A 42 -2.65 -5.98 13.11
N THR A 43 -2.83 -7.04 13.91
CA THR A 43 -3.25 -8.36 13.43
C THR A 43 -4.67 -8.37 12.84
N ALA A 44 -5.50 -7.35 13.10
CA ALA A 44 -6.81 -7.20 12.47
C ALA A 44 -6.70 -7.05 10.93
N LEU A 45 -5.58 -6.51 10.44
CA LEU A 45 -5.27 -6.45 9.00
C LEU A 45 -4.90 -7.80 8.41
N LEU A 46 -4.52 -8.78 9.23
CA LEU A 46 -4.14 -10.13 8.81
C LEU A 46 -5.32 -11.11 8.79
N ARG A 47 -6.53 -10.65 9.16
CA ARG A 47 -7.73 -11.49 9.12
C ARG A 47 -7.99 -11.92 7.67
N PRO A 48 -8.36 -13.18 7.41
CA PRO A 48 -8.46 -13.72 6.04
C PRO A 48 -9.34 -12.87 5.12
N GLY A 49 -10.50 -12.41 5.61
CA GLY A 49 -11.40 -11.53 4.86
C GLY A 49 -10.77 -10.17 4.50
N THR A 50 -9.99 -9.59 5.41
CA THR A 50 -9.26 -8.33 5.16
C THR A 50 -8.15 -8.55 4.14
N VAL A 51 -7.38 -9.63 4.29
CA VAL A 51 -6.27 -9.97 3.37
C VAL A 51 -6.78 -10.18 1.95
N VAL A 52 -7.81 -11.01 1.76
CA VAL A 52 -8.41 -11.25 0.42
C VAL A 52 -8.89 -9.94 -0.21
N ARG A 53 -9.52 -9.06 0.59
CA ARG A 53 -9.99 -7.77 0.12
C ARG A 53 -8.83 -6.82 -0.23
N VAL A 54 -7.78 -6.74 0.60
CA VAL A 54 -6.56 -5.98 0.29
C VAL A 54 -5.97 -6.45 -1.02
N LEU A 55 -5.71 -7.75 -1.18
CA LEU A 55 -5.11 -8.30 -2.41
C LEU A 55 -5.95 -8.00 -3.66
N LYS A 56 -7.27 -8.13 -3.58
CA LYS A 56 -8.18 -7.82 -4.69
C LYS A 56 -8.16 -6.34 -5.05
N GLU A 57 -8.28 -5.46 -4.08
CA GLU A 57 -8.43 -4.02 -4.30
C GLU A 57 -7.09 -3.34 -4.63
N SER A 58 -5.95 -3.82 -4.08
CA SER A 58 -4.63 -3.33 -4.46
C SER A 58 -4.34 -3.54 -5.95
N ARG A 59 -4.81 -4.65 -6.54
CA ARG A 59 -4.67 -4.91 -7.99
C ARG A 59 -5.52 -3.96 -8.83
N ARG A 60 -6.56 -3.38 -8.25
CA ARG A 60 -7.42 -2.37 -8.88
C ARG A 60 -6.85 -0.96 -8.75
N SER A 61 -5.88 -0.74 -7.86
CA SER A 61 -5.25 0.57 -7.72
C SER A 61 -4.46 0.93 -8.98
N PRO A 62 -4.63 2.14 -9.53
CA PRO A 62 -3.94 2.60 -10.74
C PRO A 62 -2.41 2.63 -10.58
N ALA A 63 -1.92 2.69 -9.33
CA ALA A 63 -0.51 2.58 -8.99
C ALA A 63 0.11 1.20 -9.29
N VAL A 64 -0.70 0.13 -9.40
CA VAL A 64 -0.25 -1.22 -9.81
C VAL A 64 -0.36 -1.41 -11.31
N THR A 65 -1.37 -0.80 -11.94
CA THR A 65 -1.58 -0.84 -13.40
C THR A 65 -0.47 -0.14 -14.18
N GLY A 66 0.41 0.61 -13.51
CA GLY A 66 1.54 1.27 -14.17
C GLY A 66 1.09 2.38 -15.12
N ALA A 67 -0.01 3.07 -14.79
CA ALA A 67 -0.31 4.35 -15.43
C ALA A 67 0.91 5.24 -15.20
N ALA A 68 1.69 5.45 -16.28
CA ALA A 68 3.00 6.07 -16.24
C ALA A 68 2.93 7.30 -15.34
N ILE A 69 3.64 7.27 -14.21
CA ILE A 69 3.74 8.45 -13.36
C ILE A 69 4.51 9.47 -14.17
N ARG A 70 3.78 10.34 -14.86
CA ARG A 70 4.34 11.48 -15.59
C ARG A 70 4.84 12.45 -14.54
N HIS A 71 6.05 12.22 -14.05
CA HIS A 71 6.76 13.22 -13.28
C HIS A 71 7.09 14.37 -14.23
N PRO A 72 6.53 15.58 -14.07
CA PRO A 72 7.04 16.73 -14.78
C PRO A 72 8.49 16.92 -14.32
N ARG A 73 9.46 16.74 -15.24
CA ARG A 73 10.85 17.10 -14.98
C ARG A 73 10.93 18.63 -14.97
N VAL A 74 10.71 19.22 -13.80
CA VAL A 74 11.09 20.61 -13.55
C VAL A 74 12.58 20.59 -13.18
N GLY A 75 13.43 20.59 -14.21
CA GLY A 75 14.81 21.05 -14.06
C GLY A 75 14.83 22.57 -14.23
N PRO A 76 15.77 23.31 -13.62
CA PRO A 76 15.85 24.75 -13.82
C PRO A 76 16.04 25.01 -15.30
N ASP A 77 15.04 25.64 -15.91
CA ASP A 77 15.21 26.28 -17.20
C ASP A 77 16.37 27.25 -17.06
N ALA A 78 17.37 27.04 -17.90
CA ALA A 78 18.42 28.00 -18.14
C ALA A 78 17.77 29.30 -18.63
N SER A 79 17.51 30.22 -17.71
CA SER A 79 17.24 31.61 -18.02
C SER A 79 18.59 32.32 -18.10
N THR A 80 19.06 32.43 -19.34
CA THR A 80 20.02 33.43 -19.84
C THR A 80 19.57 34.84 -19.49
#